data_AF-A0A7K8DIX7-F1
#
_entry.id   AF-A0A7K8DIX7-F1
#
_cell.length_a   1.000
_cell.length_b   1.000
_cell.length_c   1.000
_cell.angle_alpha   90.00
_cell.angle_beta   90.00
_cell.angle_gamma   90.00
#
_symmetry.space_group_name_H-M   'P 1'
#
loop_
_entity.id
_entity.type
_entity.pdbx_description
1 polymer ?
#
loop_
_entity_poly.entity_id
_entity_poly.type
_entity_poly.pdbx_seq_one_letter_code
_entity_poly.pdbx_strand_id
1 'polypeptide(L)'
;MAPLRRLRLCLCLALLLPPPAAPAPAPAPAPGRRPDWAACRILSRELSRLLATVKEPHSALGAGRVPDPRVTPPRSPQRCLHRIRQALQHYRDLLGSDIFREQPQPQLESAMEQLLRHVQ
;
A
#
# COMPACT_ATOMS: atom_id res chain seq x y z
N MET A 1 25.43 -32.49 -47.54
CA MET A 1 25.81 -32.61 -46.11
C MET A 1 25.99 -31.23 -45.45
N ALA A 2 24.96 -30.37 -45.45
CA ALA A 2 24.99 -29.01 -44.90
C ALA A 2 24.18 -28.76 -43.60
N PRO A 3 23.17 -29.56 -43.20
CA PRO A 3 22.30 -29.18 -42.07
C PRO A 3 22.96 -29.41 -40.70
N LEU A 4 23.83 -30.44 -40.59
CA LEU A 4 24.49 -30.78 -39.33
C LEU A 4 25.50 -29.71 -38.89
N ARG A 5 26.17 -29.05 -39.84
CA ARG A 5 27.09 -27.94 -39.55
C ARG A 5 26.36 -26.72 -38.99
N ARG A 6 25.17 -26.39 -39.52
CA ARG A 6 24.33 -25.32 -38.98
C ARG A 6 23.85 -25.64 -37.58
N LEU A 7 23.40 -26.88 -37.35
CA LEU A 7 22.97 -27.31 -36.01
C LEU A 7 24.10 -27.17 -34.99
N ARG A 8 25.31 -27.60 -35.36
CA ARG A 8 26.49 -27.53 -34.49
C ARG A 8 26.93 -26.09 -34.22
N LEU A 9 26.87 -25.21 -35.23
CA LEU A 9 27.13 -23.77 -35.07
C LEU A 9 26.12 -23.10 -34.13
N CYS A 10 24.82 -23.43 -34.26
CA CYS A 10 23.79 -22.93 -33.36
C CYS A 10 24.01 -23.38 -31.92
N LEU A 11 24.39 -24.65 -31.72
CA LEU A 11 24.68 -25.20 -30.40
C LEU A 11 25.92 -24.55 -29.77
N CYS A 12 26.97 -24.29 -30.55
CA CYS A 12 28.14 -23.57 -30.09
C CYS A 12 27.82 -22.10 -29.74
N LEU A 13 26.97 -21.42 -30.52
CA LEU A 13 26.51 -20.06 -30.23
C LEU A 13 25.71 -19.97 -28.93
N ALA A 14 24.85 -20.96 -28.66
CA ALA A 14 24.11 -21.03 -27.39
C ALA A 14 25.03 -21.27 -26.18
N LEU A 15 26.14 -21.99 -26.36
CA LEU A 15 27.14 -22.25 -25.32
C LEU A 15 28.07 -21.07 -25.05
N LEU A 16 28.35 -20.24 -26.07
CA LEU A 16 29.15 -19.03 -25.97
C LEU A 16 28.35 -17.82 -25.47
N LEU A 17 27.01 -17.93 -25.41
CA LEU A 17 26.16 -16.86 -24.91
C LEU A 17 26.21 -16.88 -23.37
N PRO A 18 26.78 -15.85 -22.72
CA PRO A 18 26.76 -15.76 -21.26
C PRO A 18 25.29 -15.78 -20.79
N PRO A 19 24.98 -16.53 -19.72
CA PRO A 19 23.62 -16.57 -19.19
C PRO A 19 23.19 -15.13 -18.90
N PRO A 20 21.96 -14.72 -19.29
CA PRO A 20 21.46 -13.40 -18.97
C PRO A 20 21.58 -13.26 -17.46
N ALA A 21 22.40 -12.30 -17.03
CA ALA A 21 22.72 -12.10 -15.63
C ALA A 21 21.45 -12.23 -14.81
N ALA A 22 21.37 -13.28 -14.00
CA ALA A 22 20.28 -13.44 -13.05
C ALA A 22 20.18 -12.09 -12.33
N PRO A 23 18.97 -11.51 -12.20
CA PRO A 23 18.81 -10.28 -11.46
C PRO A 23 19.49 -10.50 -10.12
N ALA A 24 20.53 -9.69 -9.85
CA ALA A 24 21.25 -9.73 -8.60
C ALA A 24 20.22 -9.83 -7.46
N PRO A 25 20.47 -10.63 -6.41
CA PRO A 25 19.56 -10.69 -5.28
C PRO A 25 19.27 -9.26 -4.87
N ALA A 26 18.01 -8.83 -5.09
CA ALA A 26 17.59 -7.49 -4.75
C ALA A 26 18.02 -7.26 -3.30
N PRO A 27 18.62 -6.10 -2.98
CA PRO A 27 19.03 -5.83 -1.60
C PRO A 27 17.84 -6.17 -0.70
N ALA A 28 18.09 -7.06 0.27
CA ALA A 28 17.08 -7.47 1.24
C ALA A 28 16.37 -6.20 1.73
N PRO A 29 15.02 -6.20 1.83
CA PRO A 29 14.28 -4.99 2.21
C PRO A 29 14.93 -4.45 3.47
N ALA A 30 15.44 -3.22 3.37
CA ALA A 30 16.09 -2.53 4.47
C ALA A 30 15.22 -2.70 5.73
N PRO A 31 15.80 -2.93 6.91
CA PRO A 31 15.03 -3.12 8.14
C PRO A 31 14.00 -2.00 8.23
N GLY A 32 12.74 -2.38 8.01
CA GLY A 32 11.67 -1.45 7.70
C GLY A 32 11.66 -0.36 8.75
N ARG A 33 11.75 0.90 8.30
CA ARG A 33 11.66 2.08 9.16
C ARG A 33 10.44 1.86 10.04
N ARG A 34 10.64 1.70 11.36
CA ARG A 34 9.51 1.47 12.25
C ARG A 34 8.58 2.69 12.11
N PRO A 35 7.29 2.49 11.82
CA PRO A 35 6.37 3.60 11.70
C PRO A 35 6.34 4.35 13.03
N ASP A 36 6.28 5.68 12.96
CA ASP A 36 6.13 6.52 14.14
C ASP A 36 4.70 6.34 14.68
N TRP A 37 4.56 5.44 15.64
CA TRP A 37 3.29 5.11 16.26
C TRP A 37 2.66 6.29 17.01
N ALA A 38 3.47 7.24 17.51
CA ALA A 38 2.95 8.43 18.17
C ALA A 38 2.30 9.36 17.14
N ALA A 39 3.00 9.63 16.03
CA ALA A 39 2.46 10.40 14.91
C ALA A 39 1.22 9.73 14.32
N CYS A 40 1.26 8.42 14.08
CA CYS A 40 0.11 7.66 13.57
C CYS A 40 -1.12 7.81 14.47
N ARG A 41 -0.96 7.73 15.80
CA ARG A 41 -2.08 7.89 16.75
C ARG A 41 -2.67 9.30 16.74
N ILE A 42 -1.84 10.33 16.62
CA ILE A 42 -2.29 11.72 16.58
C ILE A 42 -3.10 11.95 15.30
N LEU A 43 -2.51 11.60 14.16
CA LEU A 43 -3.13 11.79 12.84
C LEU A 43 -4.40 10.96 12.68
N SER A 44 -4.45 9.70 13.17
CA SER A 44 -5.66 8.89 13.13
C SER A 44 -6.81 9.49 13.95
N ARG A 45 -6.49 10.16 15.07
CA ARG A 45 -7.49 10.85 15.90
C ARG A 45 -8.01 12.10 15.22
N GLU A 46 -7.13 12.86 14.58
CA GLU A 46 -7.50 14.03 13.79
C GLU A 46 -8.42 13.64 12.62
N LEU A 47 -8.05 12.60 11.87
CA LEU A 47 -8.88 12.01 10.81
C LEU A 47 -10.27 11.63 11.33
N SER A 48 -10.33 11.00 12.50
CA SER A 48 -11.60 10.61 13.13
C SER A 48 -12.45 11.83 13.53
N ARG A 49 -11.82 12.94 13.96
CA ARG A 49 -12.50 14.19 14.27
C ARG A 49 -13.05 14.86 13.01
N LEU A 50 -12.25 14.93 11.95
CA LEU A 50 -12.68 15.49 10.66
C LEU A 50 -13.84 14.69 10.06
N LEU A 51 -13.80 13.36 10.14
CA LEU A 51 -14.92 12.51 9.70
C LEU A 51 -16.17 12.72 10.56
N ALA A 52 -16.02 13.04 11.85
CA ALA A 52 -17.17 13.33 12.71
C ALA A 52 -17.86 14.65 12.36
N THR A 53 -17.15 15.64 11.79
CA THR A 53 -17.74 16.91 11.36
C THR A 53 -18.46 16.81 10.02
N VAL A 54 -18.12 15.83 9.19
CA VAL A 54 -18.79 15.55 7.90
C VAL A 54 -20.06 14.71 8.10
N LYS A 55 -20.23 14.12 9.29
CA LYS A 55 -21.30 13.16 9.57
C LYS A 55 -22.65 13.86 9.71
N GLU A 56 -23.48 13.78 8.66
CA GLU A 56 -24.94 13.78 8.86
C GLU A 56 -25.34 12.66 9.83
N PRO A 57 -26.37 12.86 10.67
CA PRO A 57 -26.80 11.87 11.64
C PRO A 57 -27.22 10.59 10.91
N HIS A 58 -26.29 9.63 10.84
CA HIS A 58 -26.54 8.33 10.24
C HIS A 58 -27.60 7.60 11.08
N SER A 59 -28.84 7.55 10.57
CA SER A 59 -29.83 6.58 11.00
C SER A 59 -29.34 5.19 10.65
N ALA A 60 -28.63 4.55 11.59
CA ALA A 60 -28.48 3.10 11.74
C ALA A 60 -28.11 2.27 10.49
N LEU A 61 -27.32 2.77 9.54
CA LEU A 61 -26.62 1.89 8.60
C LEU A 61 -25.48 1.21 9.37
N GLY A 62 -25.74 -0.07 9.69
CA GLY A 62 -25.01 -0.96 10.59
C GLY A 62 -23.56 -0.56 10.83
N ALA A 63 -23.26 -0.24 12.10
CA ALA A 63 -21.92 0.02 12.60
C ALA A 63 -20.95 -1.00 11.99
N GLY A 64 -20.09 -0.52 11.08
CA GLY A 64 -18.98 -1.29 10.58
C GLY A 64 -18.24 -1.87 11.77
N ARG A 65 -18.01 -3.18 11.74
CA ARG A 65 -17.51 -3.97 12.86
C ARG A 65 -16.23 -3.32 13.42
N VAL A 66 -16.37 -2.60 14.53
CA VAL A 66 -15.23 -2.10 15.28
C VAL A 66 -14.39 -3.33 15.63
N PRO A 67 -13.07 -3.34 15.34
CA PRO A 67 -12.24 -4.47 15.71
C PRO A 67 -12.34 -4.65 17.23
N ASP A 68 -12.92 -5.76 17.66
CA ASP A 68 -13.04 -6.11 19.07
C ASP A 68 -11.63 -6.15 19.67
N PRO A 69 -11.36 -5.46 20.79
CA PRO A 69 -10.04 -5.50 21.45
C PRO A 69 -9.60 -6.91 21.88
N ARG A 70 -10.50 -7.90 21.89
CA ARG A 70 -10.20 -9.34 22.09
C ARG A 70 -9.79 -10.05 20.79
N VAL A 71 -9.82 -9.39 19.64
CA VAL A 71 -9.22 -9.90 18.41
C VAL A 71 -7.73 -10.03 18.68
N THR A 72 -7.25 -11.27 18.63
CA THR A 72 -5.85 -11.62 18.73
C THR A 72 -5.07 -10.65 17.84
N PRO A 73 -4.03 -9.96 18.35
CA PRO A 73 -3.28 -9.00 17.56
C PRO A 73 -2.89 -9.67 16.24
N PRO A 74 -3.02 -8.97 15.10
CA PRO A 74 -2.73 -9.58 13.80
C PRO A 74 -1.37 -10.25 13.90
N ARG A 75 -1.30 -11.53 13.52
CA ARG A 75 -0.07 -12.36 13.59
C ARG A 75 1.15 -11.66 12.96
N SER A 76 0.90 -10.68 12.09
CA SER A 76 1.88 -9.73 11.59
C SER A 76 1.31 -8.29 11.62
N PRO A 77 1.81 -7.37 12.47
CA PRO A 77 1.41 -5.95 12.44
C PRO A 77 1.68 -5.31 11.06
N GLN A 78 2.67 -5.80 10.33
CA GLN A 78 2.96 -5.37 8.95
C GLN A 78 1.81 -5.58 7.97
N ARG A 79 1.09 -6.71 8.04
CA ARG A 79 -0.08 -6.98 7.18
C ARG A 79 -1.23 -6.02 7.50
N CYS A 80 -1.43 -5.68 8.77
CA CYS A 80 -2.43 -4.71 9.19
C CYS A 80 -2.11 -3.32 8.62
N LEU A 81 -0.87 -2.86 8.80
CA LEU A 81 -0.40 -1.59 8.25
C LEU A 81 -0.50 -1.55 6.73
N HIS A 82 -0.19 -2.64 6.05
CA HIS A 82 -0.34 -2.75 4.60
C HIS A 82 -1.80 -2.53 4.17
N ARG A 83 -2.77 -3.17 4.84
CA ARG A 83 -4.20 -2.98 4.54
C ARG A 83 -4.66 -1.55 4.83
N ILE A 84 -4.19 -0.97 5.94
CA ILE A 84 -4.47 0.44 6.28
C ILE A 84 -3.94 1.36 5.19
N ARG A 85 -2.71 1.14 4.72
CA ARG A 85 -2.10 1.92 3.64
C ARG A 85 -2.89 1.82 2.34
N GLN A 86 -3.31 0.61 1.95
CA GLN A 86 -4.14 0.39 0.76
C GLN A 86 -5.47 1.13 0.85
N ALA A 87 -6.15 1.05 2.00
CA ALA A 87 -7.42 1.73 2.20
C ALA A 87 -7.27 3.26 2.16
N LEU A 88 -6.25 3.81 2.84
CA LEU A 88 -5.98 5.24 2.83
C LEU A 88 -5.65 5.76 1.42
N GLN A 89 -4.87 5.00 0.63
CA GLN A 89 -4.61 5.34 -0.78
C GLN A 89 -5.91 5.36 -1.58
N HIS A 90 -6.73 4.32 -1.45
CA HIS A 90 -8.00 4.22 -2.14
C HIS A 90 -8.95 5.40 -1.84
N TYR A 91 -9.13 5.75 -0.56
CA TYR A 91 -10.00 6.85 -0.19
C TYR A 91 -9.45 8.22 -0.61
N ARG A 92 -8.13 8.40 -0.65
CA ARG A 92 -7.53 9.64 -1.17
C ARG A 92 -7.84 9.79 -2.66
N ASP A 93 -7.69 8.72 -3.42
CA ASP A 93 -8.00 8.73 -4.86
C ASP A 93 -9.51 8.95 -5.10
N LEU A 94 -10.35 8.45 -4.19
CA LEU A 94 -11.79 8.71 -4.21
C LEU A 94 -12.13 10.18 -3.89
N LEU A 95 -11.50 10.79 -2.89
CA LEU A 95 -11.68 12.20 -2.56
C LEU A 95 -11.23 13.12 -3.71
N GLY A 96 -10.18 12.75 -4.43
CA GLY A 96 -9.71 13.45 -5.62
C GLY A 96 -10.54 13.16 -6.89
N SER A 97 -11.55 12.29 -6.82
CA SER A 97 -12.42 11.99 -7.95
C SER A 97 -13.51 13.04 -8.14
N ASP A 98 -14.24 12.93 -9.25
CA ASP A 98 -15.38 13.77 -9.58
C ASP A 98 -16.54 13.65 -8.58
N ILE A 99 -16.60 12.58 -7.78
CA ILE A 99 -17.63 12.33 -6.76
C ILE A 99 -17.67 13.43 -5.70
N PHE A 100 -16.51 13.94 -5.28
CA PHE A 100 -16.40 14.97 -4.23
C PHE A 100 -16.13 16.37 -4.80
N ARG A 101 -16.23 16.54 -6.12
CA ARG A 101 -15.87 17.78 -6.80
C ARG A 101 -16.71 18.98 -6.36
N GLU A 102 -17.97 18.76 -6.01
CA GLU A 102 -18.89 19.81 -5.53
C GLU A 102 -18.69 20.16 -4.04
N GLN A 103 -18.06 19.26 -3.27
CA GLN A 103 -17.75 19.46 -1.85
C GLN A 103 -16.33 18.97 -1.55
N PRO A 104 -15.30 19.74 -1.95
CA PRO A 104 -13.92 19.37 -1.72
C PRO A 104 -13.62 19.30 -0.21
N GLN A 105 -12.81 18.31 0.21
CA GLN A 105 -12.44 18.12 1.61
C GLN A 105 -10.92 18.23 1.81
N PRO A 106 -10.33 19.42 1.62
CA PRO A 106 -8.87 19.59 1.61
C PRO A 106 -8.22 19.25 2.95
N GLN A 107 -8.93 19.44 4.06
CA GLN A 107 -8.43 19.08 5.40
C GLN A 107 -8.36 17.56 5.58
N LEU A 108 -9.35 16.83 5.07
CA LEU A 108 -9.39 15.36 5.14
C LEU A 108 -8.28 14.75 4.27
N GLU A 109 -8.15 15.26 3.05
CA GLU A 109 -7.07 14.86 2.12
C GLU A 109 -5.69 15.08 2.73
N SER A 110 -5.42 16.26 3.29
CA SER A 110 -4.15 16.58 3.94
C SER A 110 -3.84 15.65 5.13
N ALA A 111 -4.83 15.40 5.99
CA ALA A 111 -4.65 14.49 7.13
C ALA A 111 -4.36 13.04 6.68
N MET A 112 -5.01 12.59 5.60
CA MET A 112 -4.75 11.27 5.00
C MET A 112 -3.35 11.17 4.39
N GLU A 113 -2.90 12.21 3.69
CA GLU A 113 -1.55 12.27 3.11
C GLU A 113 -0.46 12.30 4.18
N GLN A 114 -0.67 13.06 5.26
CA GLN A 114 0.20 13.04 6.42
C GLN A 114 0.26 11.64 7.03
N LEU A 115 -0.89 11.00 7.27
CA LEU A 115 -0.92 9.65 7.81
C LEU A 115 -0.17 8.67 6.90
N LEU A 116 -0.42 8.70 5.59
CA LEU A 116 0.26 7.87 4.59
C LEU A 116 1.79 8.00 4.62
N ARG A 117 2.35 9.17 4.94
CA ARG A 117 3.80 9.36 5.10
C ARG A 117 4.38 8.65 6.33
N HIS A 118 3.59 8.47 7.38
CA HIS A 118 4.03 7.82 8.62
C HIS A 118 3.83 6.29 8.62
N VAL A 119 2.97 5.76 7.74
CA VAL A 119 2.70 4.31 7.63
C VAL A 119 3.50 3.61 6.51
N GLN A 120 4.53 4.25 5.94
CA GLN A 120 5.35 3.69 4.85
C GLN A 120 6.32 2.61 5.28
#